data_AF-A0A8T3KQW9-F1
#
_entry.id   AF-A0A8T3KQW9-F1
#
_cell.length_a   1.000
_cell.length_b   1.000
_cell.length_c   1.000
_cell.angle_alpha   90.00
_cell.angle_beta   90.00
_cell.angle_gamma   90.00
#
_symmetry.space_group_name_H-M   'P 1'
#
loop_
_entity.id
_entity.type
_entity.pdbx_description
1 polymer ?
#
loop_
_entity_poly.entity_id
_entity_poly.type
_entity_poly.pdbx_seq_one_letter_code
_entity_poly.pdbx_strand_id
1 'polypeptide(L)' 'MIAVFQSAALFDTIRPNLVSGTMIGSPTVSIDGRVAICHPFADEDLAQLQATAGVTLVDELPADWQYPESDL' A
#
# COMPACT_ATOMS: atom_id res chain seq x y z
N MET A 1 -10.43 3.75 0.75
CA MET A 1 -9.62 2.97 -0.20
C MET A 1 -8.20 2.86 0.31
N ILE A 2 -7.70 1.64 0.39
CA ILE A 2 -6.38 1.26 0.87
C ILE A 2 -5.75 0.37 -0.19
N ALA A 3 -4.52 0.68 -0.58
CA ALA A 3 -3.73 -0.20 -1.44
C ALA A 3 -2.85 -1.08 -0.57
N VAL A 4 -3.03 -2.40 -0.71
CA VAL A 4 -2.29 -3.43 0.01
C VAL A 4 -1.33 -4.12 -0.95
N PHE A 5 -0.05 -4.03 -0.66
CA PHE A 5 1.05 -4.66 -1.38
C PHE A 5 1.44 -5.96 -0.68
N GLN A 6 1.62 -7.04 -1.44
CA GLN A 6 2.03 -8.33 -0.89
C GLN A 6 3.45 -8.34 -0.32
N SER A 7 4.27 -7.32 -0.58
CA SER A 7 5.60 -7.15 0.01
C SER A 7 6.10 -5.70 -0.02
N ALA A 8 7.05 -5.38 0.87
CA ALA A 8 7.75 -4.09 0.84
C ALA A 8 8.53 -3.87 -0.47
N ALA A 9 9.13 -4.92 -1.04
CA ALA A 9 9.83 -4.82 -2.31
C ALA A 9 8.89 -4.41 -3.46
N LEU A 10 7.66 -4.90 -3.46
CA LEU A 10 6.65 -4.48 -4.44
C LEU A 10 6.29 -3.01 -4.24
N PHE A 11 6.08 -2.58 -3.00
CA PHE A 11 5.82 -1.18 -2.69
C PHE A 11 6.96 -0.26 -3.13
N ASP A 12 8.23 -0.67 -2.97
CA ASP A 12 9.38 0.14 -3.39
C ASP A 12 9.46 0.34 -4.91
N THR A 13 8.82 -0.50 -5.74
CA THR A 13 8.78 -0.31 -7.20
C THR A 13 7.93 0.88 -7.64
N ILE A 14 7.01 1.34 -6.80
CA ILE A 14 6.12 2.48 -7.07
C ILE A 14 6.47 3.71 -6.21
N ARG A 15 7.49 3.61 -5.36
CA ARG A 15 7.97 4.74 -4.56
C ARG A 15 8.91 5.64 -5.37
N PRO A 16 8.98 6.93 -5.06
CA PRO A 16 8.32 7.62 -3.93
C PRO A 16 6.91 8.14 -4.23
N ASN A 17 6.49 8.17 -5.50
CA ASN A 17 5.27 8.85 -5.93
C ASN A 17 4.43 7.93 -6.81
N LEU A 18 3.11 8.05 -6.67
CA LEU A 18 2.17 7.49 -7.64
C LEU A 18 2.26 8.27 -8.97
N VAL A 19 1.62 7.76 -10.03
CA VAL A 19 1.61 8.41 -11.35
C VAL A 19 1.12 9.86 -11.30
N SER A 20 0.15 10.17 -10.44
CA SER A 20 -0.35 11.53 -10.22
C SER A 20 0.66 12.50 -9.59
N GLY A 21 1.83 12.02 -9.19
CA GLY A 21 2.80 12.78 -8.42
C GLY A 21 2.47 12.88 -6.93
N THR A 22 1.40 12.21 -6.49
CA THR A 22 1.04 12.08 -5.08
C THR A 22 2.19 11.45 -4.29
N MET A 23 2.68 12.19 -3.30
CA MET A 23 3.73 11.72 -2.41
C MET A 23 3.13 10.80 -1.35
N ILE A 24 3.61 9.56 -1.33
CA ILE A 24 3.14 8.56 -0.36
C ILE A 24 3.83 8.83 0.98
N GLY A 25 3.03 9.02 2.04
CA GLY A 25 3.52 9.17 3.41
C GLY A 25 4.13 7.89 3.98
N SER A 26 4.30 7.83 5.31
CA SER A 26 4.77 6.62 5.98
C SER A 26 3.74 5.50 5.80
N PRO A 27 4.08 4.40 5.10
CA PRO A 27 3.16 3.29 4.95
C PRO A 27 3.03 2.51 6.26
N THR A 28 1.93 1.77 6.40
CA THR A 28 1.81 0.75 7.45
C THR A 28 2.38 -0.57 6.94
N VAL A 29 3.20 -1.23 7.75
CA VAL A 29 3.78 -2.54 7.41
C VAL A 29 3.23 -3.57 8.38
N SER A 30 2.83 -4.72 7.85
CA SER A 30 2.36 -5.88 8.59
C SER A 30 3.54 -6.77 9.04
N ILE A 31 3.35 -7.57 10.09
CA ILE A 31 4.36 -8.53 10.58
C ILE A 31 4.81 -9.52 9.50
N ASP A 32 3.92 -9.87 8.57
CA ASP A 32 4.20 -10.79 7.45
C ASP A 32 4.85 -10.09 6.24
N GLY A 33 5.15 -8.79 6.36
CA GLY A 33 5.83 -8.01 5.32
C GLY A 33 4.91 -7.37 4.28
N ARG A 34 3.58 -7.52 4.39
CA ARG A 34 2.63 -6.74 3.57
C ARG A 34 2.73 -5.25 3.90
N VAL A 35 2.45 -4.40 2.92
CA VAL A 35 2.46 -2.93 3.08
C VAL A 35 1.10 -2.37 2.71
N ALA A 36 0.60 -1.42 3.49
CA ALA A 36 -0.66 -0.74 3.23
C ALA A 36 -0.47 0.77 3.24
N ILE A 37 -1.12 1.43 2.26
CA ILE A 37 -1.21 2.89 2.19
C ILE A 37 -2.67 3.28 2.06
N CYS A 38 -3.06 4.28 2.85
CA CYS A 38 -4.39 4.87 2.82
C CYS A 38 -4.24 6.33 2.39
N HIS A 39 -4.63 6.62 1.14
CA HIS A 39 -4.57 7.96 0.58
C HIS A 39 -5.71 8.15 -0.44
N PRO A 40 -6.23 9.37 -0.64
CA PRO A 40 -7.12 9.67 -1.77
C PRO A 40 -6.36 9.49 -3.10
N PHE A 41 -6.50 8.33 -3.72
CA PHE A 41 -5.91 8.03 -5.02
C PHE A 41 -6.63 8.79 -6.14
N ALA A 42 -5.88 9.33 -7.10
CA ALA A 42 -6.45 9.76 -8.38
C ALA A 42 -6.81 8.54 -9.25
N ASP A 43 -7.68 8.72 -10.24
CA ASP A 43 -8.12 7.62 -11.12
C ASP A 43 -6.94 6.93 -11.84
N GLU A 44 -5.91 7.69 -12.23
CA GLU A 44 -4.69 7.16 -12.84
C GLU A 44 -3.83 6.34 -11.88
N ASP A 45 -3.82 6.70 -10.60
CA ASP A 45 -3.14 5.92 -9.56
C ASP A 45 -3.86 4.61 -9.32
N LEU A 46 -5.20 4.64 -9.27
CA LEU A 46 -6.02 3.44 -9.13
C LEU A 46 -5.79 2.49 -10.31
N ALA A 47 -5.76 3.02 -11.54
CA ALA A 47 -5.48 2.22 -12.74
C ALA A 47 -4.08 1.58 -12.69
N GLN A 48 -3.05 2.33 -12.28
CA GLN A 48 -1.70 1.79 -12.09
C GLN A 48 -1.67 0.68 -11.04
N LEU A 49 -2.29 0.92 -9.87
CA LEU A 49 -2.32 -0.02 -8.76
C LEU A 49 -3.07 -1.30 -9.14
N GLN A 50 -4.20 -1.19 -9.85
CA GLN A 50 -4.96 -2.34 -10.37
C GLN A 50 -4.17 -3.15 -11.41
N ALA A 51 -3.35 -2.49 -12.22
CA ALA A 51 -2.48 -3.16 -13.19
C ALA A 51 -1.25 -3.80 -12.54
N THR A 52 -0.93 -3.47 -11.28
CA THR A 52 0.24 -3.97 -10.58
C THR A 52 -0.07 -5.30 -9.91
N ALA A 53 0.53 -6.39 -10.40
CA ALA A 53 0.37 -7.71 -9.82
C ALA A 53 0.84 -7.74 -8.36
N GLY A 54 0.00 -8.28 -7.46
CA GLY A 54 0.27 -8.31 -6.02
C GLY A 54 -0.13 -7.03 -5.29
N VAL A 55 -0.86 -6.13 -5.92
CA VAL A 55 -1.57 -5.03 -5.24
C VAL A 55 -3.05 -5.36 -5.17
N THR A 56 -3.66 -5.12 -4.01
CA THR A 56 -5.10 -5.26 -3.81
C THR A 56 -5.65 -3.95 -3.27
N LEU A 57 -6.73 -3.46 -3.90
CA LEU A 57 -7.46 -2.28 -3.46
C LEU A 57 -8.64 -2.74 -2.59
N VAL A 58 -8.68 -2.26 -1.35
CA VAL A 58 -9.69 -2.63 -0.35
C VAL A 58 -10.21 -1.39 0.35
N ASP A 59 -11.44 -1.44 0.86
CA ASP A 59 -12.00 -0.31 1.62
C ASP A 59 -11.48 -0.28 3.06
N GLU A 60 -11.17 -1.44 3.61
CA GLU A 60 -10.67 -1.66 4.97
C GLU A 60 -9.45 -2.59 4.96
N LEU A 61 -8.58 -2.46 5.97
CA LEU A 61 -7.44 -3.37 6.09
C LEU A 61 -7.91 -4.83 6.22
N PRO A 62 -7.17 -5.79 5.64
CA PRO A 62 -7.48 -7.21 5.79
C PRO A 62 -7.65 -7.60 7.27
N ALA A 63 -8.64 -8.44 7.58
CA ALA A 63 -8.92 -8.85 8.97
C ALA A 63 -7.77 -9.63 9.62
N ASP A 64 -6.89 -10.20 8.82
CA ASP A 64 -5.68 -10.91 9.25
C ASP A 64 -4.45 -9.99 9.38
N TRP A 65 -4.62 -8.67 9.20
CA TRP A 65 -3.54 -7.70 9.32
C TRP A 65 -3.00 -7.63 10.76
N GLN A 66 -1.71 -7.88 10.91
CA GLN A 66 -1.04 -7.85 12.20
C GLN A 66 -0.02 -6.72 12.21
N TYR A 67 -0.18 -5.80 13.16
CA TYR A 67 0.81 -4.75 13.38
C TYR A 67 2.04 -5.36 14.05
N PRO A 68 3.26 -5.01 13.63
CA PRO A 68 4.45 -5.35 14.41
C PRO A 68 4.27 -4.79 15.82
N GLU A 69 4.64 -5.57 16.83
CA GLU A 69 4.70 -5.04 18.20
C GLU A 69 5.65 -3.84 18.15
N SER A 70 5.12 -2.65 18.40
CA SER A 70 5.97 -1.48 18.58
C SER A 70 6.90 -1.81 19.73
N ASP A 71 8.21 -1.91 19.47
CA ASP A 71 9.23 -1.96 20.52
C ASP A 71 9.05 -0.69 21.38
N LEU A 72 8.35 -0.84 22.51
CA LEU A 72 8.18 0.19 23.55
C LEU A 72 9.43 0.28 24.41
#